data_AF-A0A2V8KSS5-F1
#
_entry.id   AF-A0A2V8KSS5-F1
#
_cell.length_a   1.000
_cell.length_b   1.000
_cell.length_c   1.000
_cell.angle_alpha   90.00
_cell.angle_beta   90.00
_cell.angle_gamma   90.00
#
_symmetry.space_group_name_H-M   'P 1'
#
loop_
_entity.id
_entity.type
_entity.pdbx_description
1 polymer ?
#
loop_
_entity_poly.entity_id
_entity_poly.type
_entity_poly.pdbx_seq_one_letter_code
_entity_poly.pdbx_strand_id
1 'polypeptide(L)'
;MGDTGITIPIGDCLPYLELKFRELIGKDPETLEIAAWFGSLQKTAIVQTANVYCVGMHSPLPFDSIYQPTRLRLAGAEEASRSESFYHEDDAIRSMLAGRKFQEKSVGIDAFLGSPDNAIIYAGPGLGKTTFLHHIFRRFVSHKTVLPILITLRRTTAVKDLERFVVAASKIQSKQHKSRTLLLVDGYDELSLNDRRRVSEALLKYQALGFGNFYLSCREYYQVLQLAAREVRIDGFTLEDKYRFVRAFLSAYESKLDPKEVVDDFEARGFSEFLSHPLLLTLACILKTSRASVQSESATRLLERALDVLCYRWDEQKGLDRHAVTPLDGKDRIQVLKRIAYVAKSAHVPQHRAEEQARKQLDLLTFDRVDARQVLMETARFYGILVPCDEGYEFVHRTLHDFLAAQFWVETGEFAKVEKYEWNARTAYAACRLHDATPIIELALASKDGLPAVTEILSNSPSFEIPRICEAIIRYFSQPGQLLHTDRSVPRRTMSVLTAPTRITGSLKSDFVRLGNSRFLNRLIERCCSPRREVTDIIAGYCVLEIFVRGQKLEFQTYEKALNGFGSDRFTFS
;
A
#
# COMPACT_ATOMS: atom_id res chain seq x y z
N MET A 1 -31.98 -3.56 7.67
CA MET A 1 -33.23 -3.78 6.91
C MET A 1 -32.92 -3.42 5.46
N GLY A 2 -33.01 -4.41 4.58
CA GLY A 2 -32.58 -4.29 3.19
C GLY A 2 -33.57 -3.48 2.37
N ASP A 3 -33.13 -2.36 1.84
CA ASP A 3 -33.87 -1.61 0.85
C ASP A 3 -33.74 -2.38 -0.47
N THR A 4 -34.78 -3.14 -0.82
CA THR A 4 -34.95 -3.75 -2.14
C THR A 4 -35.29 -2.65 -3.15
N GLY A 5 -34.34 -1.74 -3.37
CA GLY A 5 -34.39 -0.76 -4.43
C GLY A 5 -34.08 -1.45 -5.75
N ILE A 6 -34.94 -1.25 -6.75
CA ILE A 6 -34.69 -1.62 -8.14
C ILE A 6 -33.28 -1.10 -8.50
N THR A 7 -32.34 -2.00 -8.80
CA THR A 7 -30.98 -1.63 -9.20
C THR A 7 -31.02 -1.10 -10.63
N ILE A 8 -31.36 0.18 -10.77
CA ILE A 8 -31.31 0.87 -12.06
C ILE A 8 -29.82 0.94 -12.48
N PRO A 9 -29.44 0.47 -13.67
CA PRO A 9 -28.09 0.66 -14.19
C PRO A 9 -27.74 2.15 -14.14
N ILE A 10 -26.55 2.51 -13.64
CA ILE A 10 -26.20 3.93 -13.43
C ILE A 10 -26.31 4.79 -14.70
N GLY A 11 -26.15 4.18 -15.89
CA GLY A 11 -26.34 4.82 -17.18
C GLY A 11 -27.77 5.30 -17.44
N ASP A 12 -28.76 4.65 -16.84
CA ASP A 12 -30.19 4.94 -17.02
C ASP A 12 -30.70 6.01 -16.05
N CYS A 13 -29.85 6.45 -15.10
CA CYS A 13 -30.19 7.48 -14.11
C CYS A 13 -30.06 8.92 -14.65
N LEU A 14 -29.43 9.13 -15.80
CA LEU A 14 -29.18 10.47 -16.35
C LEU A 14 -30.47 11.29 -16.56
N PRO A 15 -31.55 10.76 -17.17
CA PRO A 15 -32.79 11.52 -17.35
C PRO A 15 -33.42 11.94 -16.02
N TYR A 16 -33.25 11.13 -14.97
CA TYR A 16 -33.77 11.42 -13.63
C TYR A 16 -33.00 12.56 -12.95
N LEU A 17 -31.67 12.61 -13.11
CA LEU A 17 -30.84 13.71 -12.61
C LEU A 17 -31.16 15.02 -13.33
N GLU A 18 -31.33 14.99 -14.65
CA GLU A 18 -31.72 16.17 -15.44
C GLU A 18 -33.09 16.69 -15.03
N LEU A 19 -34.07 15.79 -14.84
CA LEU A 19 -35.42 16.15 -14.43
C LEU A 19 -35.43 16.83 -13.05
N LYS A 20 -34.74 16.25 -12.06
CA LYS A 20 -34.58 16.88 -10.74
C LYS A 20 -33.90 18.25 -10.81
N PHE A 21 -32.88 18.38 -11.64
CA PHE A 21 -32.18 19.64 -11.78
C PHE A 21 -33.12 20.70 -12.38
N ARG A 22 -33.90 20.37 -13.41
CA ARG A 22 -34.94 21.26 -13.96
C ARG A 22 -36.00 21.62 -12.92
N GLU A 23 -36.41 20.69 -12.07
CA GLU A 23 -37.31 20.98 -10.94
C GLU A 23 -36.73 22.00 -9.95
N LEU A 24 -35.41 22.12 -9.84
CA LEU A 24 -34.73 23.08 -8.96
C LEU A 24 -34.56 24.47 -9.61
N ILE A 25 -34.22 24.55 -10.90
CA ILE A 25 -33.85 25.83 -11.54
C ILE A 25 -34.98 26.53 -12.31
N GLY A 26 -36.11 25.84 -12.60
CA GLY A 26 -37.25 26.44 -13.31
C GLY A 26 -37.45 25.93 -14.75
N LYS A 27 -38.20 26.66 -15.58
CA LYS A 27 -38.61 26.24 -16.95
C LYS A 27 -38.38 27.30 -18.05
N ASP A 28 -37.67 28.38 -17.76
CA ASP A 28 -37.37 29.46 -18.70
C ASP A 28 -36.30 29.06 -19.76
N PRO A 29 -36.15 29.82 -20.86
CA PRO A 29 -35.22 29.49 -21.93
C PRO A 29 -33.73 29.46 -21.51
N GLU A 30 -33.30 30.32 -20.58
CA GLU A 30 -31.92 30.26 -20.04
C GLU A 30 -31.70 28.94 -19.27
N THR A 31 -32.73 28.43 -18.62
CA THR A 31 -32.73 27.15 -17.89
C THR A 31 -32.53 25.95 -18.83
N LEU A 32 -32.88 26.02 -20.12
CA LEU A 32 -32.62 24.94 -21.08
C LEU A 32 -31.12 24.76 -21.37
N GLU A 33 -30.38 25.86 -21.55
CA GLU A 33 -28.93 25.80 -21.80
C GLU A 33 -28.19 25.29 -20.56
N ILE A 34 -28.58 25.77 -19.37
CA ILE A 34 -28.01 25.33 -18.10
C ILE A 34 -28.32 23.85 -17.86
N ALA A 35 -29.53 23.38 -18.17
CA ALA A 35 -29.89 21.96 -18.06
C ALA A 35 -29.08 21.07 -19.02
N ALA A 36 -28.83 21.51 -20.26
CA ALA A 36 -28.02 20.76 -21.23
C ALA A 36 -26.54 20.66 -20.79
N TRP A 37 -25.99 21.77 -20.27
CA TRP A 37 -24.66 21.78 -19.67
C TRP A 37 -24.59 20.85 -18.45
N PHE A 38 -25.59 20.89 -17.55
CA PHE A 38 -25.66 20.01 -16.40
C PHE A 38 -25.76 18.53 -16.79
N GLY A 39 -26.57 18.19 -17.81
CA GLY A 39 -26.64 16.84 -18.37
C GLY A 39 -25.28 16.33 -18.85
N SER A 40 -24.50 17.20 -19.52
CA SER A 40 -23.13 16.89 -19.96
C SER A 40 -22.18 16.66 -18.77
N LEU A 41 -22.33 17.45 -17.70
CA LEU A 41 -21.56 17.29 -16.47
C LEU A 41 -21.86 15.95 -15.79
N GLN A 42 -23.14 15.60 -15.63
CA GLN A 42 -23.59 14.35 -15.02
C GLN A 42 -23.22 13.12 -15.85
N LYS A 43 -23.35 13.19 -17.18
CA LYS A 43 -22.88 12.13 -18.08
C LYS A 43 -21.39 11.85 -17.87
N THR A 44 -20.59 12.92 -17.73
CA THR A 44 -19.15 12.78 -17.45
C THR A 44 -18.91 12.06 -16.12
N ALA A 45 -19.63 12.45 -15.07
CA ALA A 45 -19.53 11.81 -13.75
C ALA A 45 -19.93 10.31 -13.80
N ILE A 46 -21.02 9.96 -14.48
CA ILE A 46 -21.46 8.57 -14.65
C ILE A 46 -20.37 7.72 -15.32
N VAL A 47 -19.74 8.24 -16.40
CA VAL A 47 -18.64 7.54 -17.08
C VAL A 47 -17.41 7.39 -16.17
N GLN A 48 -17.03 8.46 -15.46
CA GLN A 48 -15.86 8.44 -14.56
C GLN A 48 -16.03 7.49 -13.37
N THR A 49 -17.26 7.34 -12.88
CA THR A 49 -17.57 6.46 -11.74
C THR A 49 -17.88 5.03 -12.14
N ALA A 50 -17.94 4.70 -13.44
CA ALA A 50 -18.32 3.36 -13.91
C ALA A 50 -17.27 2.29 -13.59
N ASN A 51 -15.99 2.66 -13.68
CA ASN A 51 -14.88 1.75 -13.49
C ASN A 51 -13.83 2.34 -12.55
N VAL A 52 -13.06 1.46 -11.91
CA VAL A 52 -11.87 1.81 -11.13
C VAL A 52 -10.64 1.34 -11.89
N TYR A 53 -9.68 2.26 -12.03
CA TYR A 53 -8.37 1.95 -12.60
C TYR A 53 -7.31 2.11 -11.51
N CYS A 54 -6.81 0.99 -10.99
CA CYS A 54 -5.65 1.00 -10.10
C CYS A 54 -4.35 0.87 -10.91
N VAL A 55 -3.26 1.37 -10.34
CA VAL A 55 -1.97 1.42 -11.04
C VAL A 55 -1.44 0.00 -11.28
N GLY A 56 -0.92 -0.23 -12.49
CA GLY A 56 -0.39 -1.53 -12.92
C GLY A 56 -1.46 -2.54 -13.39
N MET A 57 -2.74 -2.16 -13.38
CA MET A 57 -3.81 -2.92 -14.01
C MET A 57 -3.75 -2.81 -15.53
N HIS A 58 -3.86 -3.94 -16.23
CA HIS A 58 -3.91 -3.95 -17.69
C HIS A 58 -5.24 -3.44 -18.26
N SER A 59 -6.31 -3.49 -17.48
CA SER A 59 -7.65 -3.03 -17.82
C SER A 59 -8.38 -2.52 -16.57
N PRO A 60 -9.26 -1.51 -16.71
CA PRO A 60 -10.08 -1.05 -15.59
C PRO A 60 -11.13 -2.10 -15.22
N LEU A 61 -11.52 -2.15 -13.94
CA LEU A 61 -12.57 -3.04 -13.46
C LEU A 61 -13.87 -2.29 -13.16
N PRO A 62 -15.04 -2.91 -13.33
CA PRO A 62 -16.30 -2.33 -12.89
C PRO A 62 -16.24 -1.87 -11.44
N PHE A 63 -16.76 -0.68 -11.15
CA PHE A 63 -16.66 -0.12 -9.80
C PHE A 63 -17.21 -1.06 -8.73
N ASP A 64 -18.40 -1.62 -8.99
CA ASP A 64 -19.13 -2.46 -8.04
C ASP A 64 -18.47 -3.83 -7.83
N SER A 65 -17.54 -4.25 -8.71
CA SER A 65 -16.84 -5.52 -8.54
C SER A 65 -15.65 -5.41 -7.58
N ILE A 66 -14.98 -4.26 -7.53
CA ILE A 66 -13.69 -4.10 -6.84
C ILE A 66 -13.77 -3.20 -5.59
N TYR A 67 -14.75 -2.30 -5.53
CA TYR A 67 -14.89 -1.36 -4.41
C TYR A 67 -15.06 -2.08 -3.06
N GLN A 68 -14.33 -1.62 -2.04
CA GLN A 68 -14.50 -2.06 -0.66
C GLN A 68 -15.10 -0.94 0.18
N PRO A 69 -16.04 -1.23 1.10
CA PRO A 69 -16.65 -0.24 1.98
C PRO A 69 -15.59 0.59 2.72
N THR A 70 -15.55 1.88 2.44
CA THR A 70 -14.61 2.82 3.06
C THR A 70 -15.00 3.09 4.51
N ARG A 71 -14.03 3.08 5.44
CA ARG A 71 -14.20 3.59 6.79
C ARG A 71 -13.57 4.97 6.91
N LEU A 72 -14.12 5.79 7.80
CA LEU A 72 -13.71 7.18 7.98
C LEU A 72 -13.32 7.42 9.44
N ARG A 73 -12.23 8.13 9.68
CA ARG A 73 -11.84 8.60 11.01
C ARG A 73 -12.31 10.03 11.22
N LEU A 74 -12.92 10.25 12.38
CA LEU A 74 -13.52 11.52 12.79
C LEU A 74 -12.88 11.98 14.09
N ALA A 75 -12.53 13.26 14.18
CA ALA A 75 -12.11 13.88 15.44
C ALA A 75 -13.25 13.85 16.48
N GLY A 76 -12.91 13.64 17.76
CA GLY A 76 -13.86 13.59 18.87
C GLY A 76 -14.59 14.91 19.11
N ALA A 77 -15.77 14.84 19.75
CA ALA A 77 -16.70 15.97 19.89
C ALA A 77 -16.24 17.09 20.85
N GLU A 78 -15.17 16.91 21.63
CA GLU A 78 -14.75 17.88 22.68
C GLU A 78 -14.04 19.13 22.14
N GLU A 79 -13.65 19.18 20.86
CA GLU A 79 -12.95 20.35 20.28
C GLU A 79 -13.78 21.19 19.30
N ALA A 80 -15.03 20.82 19.00
CA ALA A 80 -15.86 21.57 18.04
C ALA A 80 -16.13 23.04 18.45
N SER A 81 -15.84 23.42 19.70
CA SER A 81 -16.00 24.76 20.25
C SER A 81 -14.80 25.71 20.09
N ARG A 82 -13.70 25.32 19.43
CA ARG A 82 -12.58 26.23 19.12
C ARG A 82 -12.38 26.41 17.62
N SER A 83 -13.41 26.98 17.00
CA SER A 83 -13.30 27.55 15.64
C SER A 83 -12.79 28.98 15.74
N GLU A 84 -11.48 29.17 15.94
CA GLU A 84 -10.84 30.44 15.61
C GLU A 84 -9.90 30.24 14.42
N SER A 85 -10.21 30.99 13.36
CA SER A 85 -9.43 31.12 12.15
C SER A 85 -8.06 31.73 12.47
N PHE A 86 -6.99 30.93 12.37
CA PHE A 86 -5.62 31.44 12.41
C PHE A 86 -4.92 31.20 11.08
N TYR A 87 -4.77 32.28 10.33
CA TYR A 87 -3.79 32.42 9.27
C TYR A 87 -2.42 32.56 9.93
N HIS A 88 -1.49 31.62 9.71
CA HIS A 88 -0.04 31.87 9.56
C HIS A 88 0.72 30.57 9.24
N GLU A 89 1.91 30.75 8.68
CA GLU A 89 2.76 29.78 7.99
C GLU A 89 3.24 28.60 8.86
N ASP A 90 3.23 27.41 8.24
CA ASP A 90 4.00 26.17 8.50
C ASP A 90 4.08 25.50 9.88
N ASP A 91 3.79 26.17 11.01
CA ASP A 91 3.98 25.57 12.35
C ASP A 91 2.70 25.01 12.98
N ALA A 92 1.51 25.45 12.56
CA ALA A 92 0.24 25.00 13.16
C ALA A 92 -0.25 23.61 12.66
N ILE A 93 0.21 23.17 11.48
CA ILE A 93 -0.12 21.84 10.93
C ILE A 93 0.52 20.73 11.77
N ARG A 94 1.68 21.03 12.36
CA ARG A 94 2.47 20.15 13.23
C ARG A 94 1.65 19.81 14.48
N SER A 95 1.40 20.75 15.39
CA SER A 95 0.73 20.45 16.67
C SER A 95 -0.70 19.88 16.60
N MET A 96 -1.44 20.06 15.50
CA MET A 96 -2.81 19.52 15.40
C MET A 96 -2.87 18.02 15.06
N LEU A 97 -1.85 17.45 14.41
CA LEU A 97 -1.92 16.06 13.93
C LEU A 97 -1.50 15.03 14.99
N ALA A 98 -0.54 15.36 15.87
CA ALA A 98 -0.12 14.46 16.95
C ALA A 98 -1.13 14.36 18.10
N GLY A 99 -1.83 15.45 18.44
CA GLY A 99 -2.89 15.43 19.45
C GLY A 99 -4.14 14.65 19.02
N ARG A 100 -4.47 14.65 17.71
CA ARG A 100 -5.70 14.06 17.17
C ARG A 100 -5.67 12.53 17.04
N LYS A 101 -4.50 11.89 16.86
CA LYS A 101 -4.38 10.42 16.72
C LYS A 101 -4.93 9.63 17.93
N PHE A 102 -4.98 10.23 19.12
CA PHE A 102 -5.39 9.55 20.35
C PHE A 102 -6.92 9.55 20.62
N GLN A 103 -7.73 10.28 19.84
CA GLN A 103 -9.18 10.41 20.09
C GLN A 103 -10.07 10.23 18.86
N GLU A 104 -9.52 9.89 17.70
CA GLU A 104 -10.29 9.68 16.48
C GLU A 104 -11.08 8.36 16.49
N LYS A 105 -12.38 8.42 16.17
CA LYS A 105 -13.24 7.23 16.06
C LYS A 105 -13.41 6.82 14.60
N SER A 106 -13.14 5.54 14.30
CA SER A 106 -13.43 4.96 12.99
C SER A 106 -14.93 4.66 12.86
N VAL A 107 -15.55 5.13 11.79
CA VAL A 107 -16.99 4.98 11.50
C VAL A 107 -17.22 4.48 10.08
N GLY A 108 -18.35 3.80 9.86
CA GLY A 108 -18.82 3.44 8.53
C GLY A 108 -19.45 4.62 7.78
N ILE A 109 -19.61 4.46 6.47
CA ILE A 109 -20.19 5.48 5.58
C ILE A 109 -21.60 5.88 6.03
N ASP A 110 -22.45 4.94 6.41
CA ASP A 110 -23.83 5.25 6.83
C ASP A 110 -23.86 6.15 8.08
N ALA A 111 -22.97 5.90 9.04
CA ALA A 111 -22.85 6.72 10.24
C ALA A 111 -22.32 8.12 9.92
N PHE A 112 -21.38 8.24 8.99
CA PHE A 112 -20.89 9.54 8.51
C PHE A 112 -22.00 10.33 7.80
N LEU A 113 -22.72 9.69 6.88
CA LEU A 113 -23.82 10.31 6.13
C LEU A 113 -25.05 10.65 7.01
N GLY A 114 -25.15 10.07 8.21
CA GLY A 114 -26.19 10.36 9.19
C GLY A 114 -26.13 11.78 9.77
N SER A 115 -24.97 12.45 9.72
CA SER A 115 -24.80 13.87 10.07
C SER A 115 -24.45 14.66 8.80
N PRO A 116 -25.44 15.23 8.09
CA PRO A 116 -25.23 15.85 6.80
C PRO A 116 -24.62 17.25 6.98
N ASP A 117 -23.31 17.29 7.23
CA ASP A 117 -22.49 18.51 7.30
C ASP A 117 -21.57 18.64 6.09
N ASN A 118 -21.07 19.84 5.82
CA ASN A 118 -19.96 20.03 4.87
C ASN A 118 -18.71 19.32 5.39
N ALA A 119 -17.99 18.62 4.51
CA ALA A 119 -16.79 17.88 4.92
C ALA A 119 -15.62 18.04 3.95
N ILE A 120 -14.42 18.05 4.51
CA ILE A 120 -13.16 17.94 3.79
C ILE A 120 -12.62 16.54 4.05
N ILE A 121 -12.49 15.76 2.98
CA ILE A 121 -12.05 14.36 3.01
C ILE A 121 -10.55 14.32 2.71
N TYR A 122 -9.77 14.11 3.75
CA TYR A 122 -8.34 13.90 3.68
C TYR A 122 -7.98 12.42 3.55
N ALA A 123 -6.91 12.14 2.82
CA ALA A 123 -6.23 10.85 2.87
C ALA A 123 -4.83 10.95 2.25
N GLY A 124 -3.95 10.04 2.66
CA GLY A 124 -2.71 9.74 1.97
C GLY A 124 -2.87 9.35 0.47
N PRO A 125 -1.76 9.32 -0.27
CA PRO A 125 -1.75 9.06 -1.71
C PRO A 125 -2.11 7.61 -2.02
N GLY A 126 -3.30 7.37 -2.61
CA GLY A 126 -3.78 6.05 -3.04
C GLY A 126 -4.64 5.28 -2.03
N LEU A 127 -5.05 5.94 -0.93
CA LEU A 127 -6.08 5.45 0.02
C LEU A 127 -7.51 5.49 -0.55
N GLY A 128 -7.69 5.98 -1.78
CA GLY A 128 -8.97 5.89 -2.50
C GLY A 128 -9.92 7.08 -2.31
N LYS A 129 -9.42 8.31 -2.13
CA LYS A 129 -10.24 9.55 -2.07
C LYS A 129 -11.25 9.68 -3.21
N THR A 130 -10.75 9.61 -4.44
CA THR A 130 -11.58 9.63 -5.65
C THR A 130 -12.58 8.49 -5.66
N THR A 131 -12.14 7.27 -5.32
CA THR A 131 -13.00 6.08 -5.25
C THR A 131 -14.12 6.25 -4.22
N PHE A 132 -13.82 6.88 -3.07
CA PHE A 132 -14.82 7.19 -2.05
C PHE A 132 -15.84 8.22 -2.56
N LEU A 133 -15.42 9.34 -3.15
CA LEU A 133 -16.35 10.31 -3.76
C LEU A 133 -17.20 9.68 -4.87
N HIS A 134 -16.61 8.81 -5.69
CA HIS A 134 -17.34 8.03 -6.70
C HIS A 134 -18.40 7.14 -6.06
N HIS A 135 -18.07 6.44 -4.95
CA HIS A 135 -19.06 5.65 -4.22
C HIS A 135 -20.23 6.50 -3.74
N ILE A 136 -19.94 7.67 -3.13
CA ILE A 136 -21.00 8.59 -2.67
C ILE A 136 -21.86 9.07 -3.84
N PHE A 137 -21.26 9.45 -4.96
CA PHE A 137 -22.00 9.84 -6.17
C PHE A 137 -22.95 8.71 -6.63
N ARG A 138 -22.42 7.49 -6.80
CA ARG A 138 -23.19 6.31 -7.24
C ARG A 138 -24.34 6.00 -6.27
N ARG A 139 -24.10 6.13 -4.96
CA ARG A 139 -25.11 5.88 -3.93
C ARG A 139 -26.29 6.86 -4.01
N PHE A 140 -26.02 8.13 -4.31
CA PHE A 140 -27.06 9.16 -4.35
C PHE A 140 -27.69 9.37 -5.73
N VAL A 141 -27.17 8.74 -6.78
CA VAL A 141 -27.63 8.94 -8.16
C VAL A 141 -29.12 8.58 -8.35
N SER A 142 -29.56 7.51 -7.67
CA SER A 142 -30.94 7.01 -7.67
C SER A 142 -31.75 7.47 -6.46
N HIS A 143 -31.15 8.24 -5.55
CA HIS A 143 -31.79 8.63 -4.29
C HIS A 143 -32.91 9.63 -4.52
N LYS A 144 -34.09 9.48 -3.92
CA LYS A 144 -35.27 10.30 -4.28
C LYS A 144 -35.13 11.79 -3.99
N THR A 145 -34.50 12.14 -2.87
CA THR A 145 -34.49 13.53 -2.33
C THR A 145 -33.15 14.23 -2.41
N VAL A 146 -32.11 13.56 -2.91
CA VAL A 146 -30.76 14.15 -3.02
C VAL A 146 -30.38 14.18 -4.49
N LEU A 147 -29.83 15.31 -4.93
CA LEU A 147 -29.20 15.46 -6.24
C LEU A 147 -27.69 15.51 -6.04
N PRO A 148 -26.93 14.45 -6.40
CA PRO A 148 -25.48 14.49 -6.35
C PRO A 148 -24.90 15.21 -7.57
N ILE A 149 -23.85 16.01 -7.35
CA ILE A 149 -23.08 16.68 -8.40
C ILE A 149 -21.62 16.32 -8.17
N LEU A 150 -20.97 15.66 -9.12
CA LEU A 150 -19.54 15.34 -9.04
C LEU A 150 -18.74 16.22 -10.01
N ILE A 151 -17.80 16.98 -9.48
CA ILE A 151 -16.84 17.78 -10.24
C ILE A 151 -15.42 17.30 -9.93
N THR A 152 -14.79 16.70 -10.93
CA THR A 152 -13.39 16.25 -10.86
C THR A 152 -12.47 17.37 -11.34
N LEU A 153 -11.73 17.97 -10.40
CA LEU A 153 -10.91 19.17 -10.62
C LEU A 153 -9.73 18.98 -11.58
N ARG A 154 -9.37 17.72 -11.87
CA ARG A 154 -8.40 17.33 -12.92
C ARG A 154 -8.74 17.82 -14.32
N ARG A 155 -10.00 18.14 -14.59
CA ARG A 155 -10.42 18.60 -15.91
C ARG A 155 -10.14 20.09 -16.07
N THR A 156 -9.67 20.48 -17.24
CA THR A 156 -9.37 21.89 -17.58
C THR A 156 -10.57 22.83 -17.41
N THR A 157 -11.80 22.34 -17.58
CA THR A 157 -13.03 23.13 -17.41
C THR A 157 -13.60 23.10 -15.99
N ALA A 158 -13.08 22.26 -15.09
CA ALA A 158 -13.75 21.92 -13.83
C ALA A 158 -13.99 23.12 -12.91
N VAL A 159 -13.02 24.03 -12.80
CA VAL A 159 -13.16 25.24 -11.96
C VAL A 159 -14.28 26.13 -12.50
N LYS A 160 -14.36 26.30 -13.82
CA LYS A 160 -15.43 27.06 -14.48
C LYS A 160 -16.78 26.35 -14.34
N ASP A 161 -16.80 25.02 -14.43
CA ASP A 161 -18.01 24.22 -14.24
C ASP A 161 -18.53 24.34 -12.79
N LEU A 162 -17.64 24.37 -11.80
CA LEU A 162 -17.98 24.63 -10.40
C LEU A 162 -18.56 26.03 -10.22
N GLU A 163 -17.89 27.07 -10.71
CA GLU A 163 -18.38 28.45 -10.64
C GLU A 163 -19.76 28.58 -11.33
N ARG A 164 -19.92 27.99 -12.53
CA ARG A 164 -21.20 27.97 -13.26
C ARG A 164 -22.29 27.26 -12.46
N PHE A 165 -21.98 26.15 -11.81
CA PHE A 165 -22.91 25.44 -10.94
C PHE A 165 -23.37 26.32 -9.79
N VAL A 166 -22.44 26.98 -9.08
CA VAL A 166 -22.75 27.84 -7.94
C VAL A 166 -23.60 29.04 -8.35
N VAL A 167 -23.32 29.63 -9.52
CA VAL A 167 -24.16 30.70 -10.09
C VAL A 167 -25.56 30.18 -10.41
N ALA A 168 -25.69 29.02 -11.07
CA ALA A 168 -27.00 28.43 -11.34
C ALA A 168 -27.77 28.12 -10.05
N ALA A 169 -27.06 27.60 -9.03
CA ALA A 169 -27.62 27.32 -7.72
C ALA A 169 -28.12 28.56 -6.99
N SER A 170 -27.45 29.71 -7.15
CA SER A 170 -27.88 30.97 -6.52
C SER A 170 -29.25 31.46 -7.02
N LYS A 171 -29.68 31.00 -8.21
CA LYS A 171 -31.00 31.31 -8.77
C LYS A 171 -32.12 30.42 -8.19
N ILE A 172 -31.78 29.35 -7.45
CA ILE A 172 -32.75 28.44 -6.85
C ILE A 172 -33.40 29.13 -5.64
N GLN A 173 -34.73 29.30 -5.65
CA GLN A 173 -35.45 29.90 -4.52
C GLN A 173 -35.53 28.92 -3.34
N SER A 174 -34.91 29.27 -2.21
CA SER A 174 -34.62 28.38 -1.07
C SER A 174 -35.83 27.80 -0.31
N LYS A 175 -37.06 28.24 -0.59
CA LYS A 175 -38.23 27.95 0.28
C LYS A 175 -39.19 26.85 -0.21
N GLN A 176 -39.01 26.24 -1.38
CA GLN A 176 -40.04 25.36 -1.97
C GLN A 176 -39.62 23.97 -2.46
N HIS A 177 -38.33 23.61 -2.45
CA HIS A 177 -37.90 22.34 -3.07
C HIS A 177 -37.72 21.20 -2.06
N LYS A 178 -38.27 20.02 -2.38
CA LYS A 178 -38.10 18.77 -1.60
C LYS A 178 -36.70 18.14 -1.73
N SER A 179 -35.89 18.62 -2.68
CA SER A 179 -34.61 18.01 -3.08
C SER A 179 -33.43 18.83 -2.58
N ARG A 180 -32.51 18.22 -1.80
CA ARG A 180 -31.24 18.83 -1.37
C ARG A 180 -30.12 18.47 -2.34
N THR A 181 -29.15 19.35 -2.54
CA THR A 181 -27.96 19.01 -3.35
C THR A 181 -26.82 18.46 -2.51
N LEU A 182 -26.01 17.59 -3.11
CA LEU A 182 -24.75 17.12 -2.55
C LEU A 182 -23.65 17.36 -3.57
N LEU A 183 -22.80 18.34 -3.31
CA LEU A 183 -21.71 18.75 -4.19
C LEU A 183 -20.42 18.01 -3.83
N LEU A 184 -19.97 17.12 -4.69
CA LEU A 184 -18.75 16.33 -4.54
C LEU A 184 -17.65 16.95 -5.42
N VAL A 185 -16.58 17.43 -4.80
CA VAL A 185 -15.48 18.09 -5.50
C VAL A 185 -14.21 17.26 -5.27
N ASP A 186 -13.71 16.62 -6.33
CA ASP A 186 -12.57 15.70 -6.25
C ASP A 186 -11.27 16.33 -6.78
N GLY A 187 -10.19 16.25 -5.99
CA GLY A 187 -8.83 16.55 -6.43
C GLY A 187 -8.38 18.00 -6.18
N TYR A 188 -8.68 18.57 -5.00
CA TYR A 188 -8.26 19.95 -4.66
C TYR A 188 -6.74 20.16 -4.68
N ASP A 189 -5.98 19.12 -4.29
CA ASP A 189 -4.52 19.13 -4.28
C ASP A 189 -3.91 19.24 -5.68
N GLU A 190 -4.66 18.93 -6.74
CA GLU A 190 -4.17 18.92 -8.12
C GLU A 190 -4.29 20.28 -8.82
N LEU A 191 -4.75 21.32 -8.10
CA LEU A 191 -4.94 22.67 -8.63
C LEU A 191 -3.80 23.63 -8.32
N SER A 192 -3.66 24.65 -9.19
CA SER A 192 -2.83 25.83 -8.93
C SER A 192 -3.32 26.61 -7.70
N LEU A 193 -2.45 27.40 -7.07
CA LEU A 193 -2.85 28.25 -5.93
C LEU A 193 -3.99 29.22 -6.29
N ASN A 194 -4.00 29.76 -7.50
CA ASN A 194 -5.05 30.65 -7.96
C ASN A 194 -6.38 29.91 -8.12
N ASP A 195 -6.37 28.73 -8.72
CA ASP A 195 -7.59 27.93 -8.89
C ASP A 195 -8.09 27.36 -7.56
N ARG A 196 -7.22 27.03 -6.61
CA ARG A 196 -7.60 26.67 -5.24
C ARG A 196 -8.38 27.77 -4.55
N ARG A 197 -7.95 29.04 -4.69
CA ARG A 197 -8.69 30.20 -4.16
C ARG A 197 -10.08 30.30 -4.78
N ARG A 198 -10.17 30.19 -6.11
CA ARG A 198 -11.45 30.23 -6.84
C ARG A 198 -12.40 29.10 -6.41
N VAL A 199 -11.88 27.87 -6.25
CA VAL A 199 -12.67 26.74 -5.75
C VAL A 199 -13.15 26.98 -4.32
N SER A 200 -12.27 27.45 -3.43
CA SER A 200 -12.66 27.81 -2.06
C SER A 200 -13.73 28.89 -2.00
N GLU A 201 -13.59 29.97 -2.79
CA GLU A 201 -14.59 31.03 -2.91
C GLU A 201 -15.93 30.52 -3.44
N ALA A 202 -15.91 29.63 -4.44
CA ALA A 202 -17.12 29.02 -4.98
C ALA A 202 -17.82 28.14 -3.93
N LEU A 203 -17.06 27.36 -3.16
CA LEU A 203 -17.59 26.51 -2.09
C LEU A 203 -18.15 27.32 -0.91
N LEU A 204 -17.50 28.43 -0.55
CA LEU A 204 -18.04 29.37 0.45
C LEU A 204 -19.37 29.98 0.00
N LYS A 205 -19.46 30.41 -1.26
CA LYS A 205 -20.72 30.88 -1.86
C LYS A 205 -21.78 29.80 -1.84
N TYR A 206 -21.44 28.56 -2.21
CA TYR A 206 -22.34 27.41 -2.16
C TYR A 206 -22.84 27.14 -0.72
N GLN A 207 -21.95 27.15 0.27
CA GLN A 207 -22.29 26.98 1.68
C GLN A 207 -23.27 28.06 2.16
N ALA A 208 -23.07 29.32 1.76
CA ALA A 208 -23.96 30.43 2.11
C ALA A 208 -25.38 30.29 1.52
N LEU A 209 -25.56 29.52 0.43
CA LEU A 209 -26.88 29.27 -0.16
C LEU A 209 -27.75 28.33 0.69
N GLY A 210 -27.16 27.50 1.56
CA GLY A 210 -27.88 26.64 2.52
C GLY A 210 -28.80 25.56 1.90
N PHE A 211 -28.66 25.28 0.60
CA PHE A 211 -29.53 24.35 -0.16
C PHE A 211 -28.97 22.92 -0.27
N GLY A 212 -27.80 22.67 0.31
CA GLY A 212 -27.09 21.40 0.22
C GLY A 212 -25.76 21.42 0.96
N ASN A 213 -25.07 20.29 0.89
CA ASN A 213 -23.75 20.11 1.50
C ASN A 213 -22.70 19.82 0.43
N PHE A 214 -21.43 20.10 0.74
CA PHE A 214 -20.31 19.72 -0.10
C PHE A 214 -19.35 18.75 0.59
N TYR A 215 -18.77 17.85 -0.20
CA TYR A 215 -17.60 17.05 0.16
C TYR A 215 -16.44 17.39 -0.76
N LEU A 216 -15.36 17.91 -0.20
CA LEU A 216 -14.14 18.26 -0.91
C LEU A 216 -13.06 17.21 -0.63
N SER A 217 -12.50 16.57 -1.66
CA SER A 217 -11.35 15.67 -1.47
C SER A 217 -10.04 16.44 -1.59
N CYS A 218 -9.11 16.15 -0.68
CA CYS A 218 -7.78 16.74 -0.67
C CYS A 218 -6.75 15.74 -0.13
N ARG A 219 -5.51 15.77 -0.63
CA ARG A 219 -4.43 15.00 0.00
C ARG A 219 -4.15 15.49 1.41
N GLU A 220 -3.88 14.54 2.29
CA GLU A 220 -3.31 14.82 3.60
C GLU A 220 -2.04 15.69 3.38
N TYR A 221 -1.88 16.77 4.16
CA TYR A 221 -0.81 17.77 4.04
C TYR A 221 -0.93 18.85 2.95
N TYR A 222 -2.04 18.92 2.20
CA TYR A 222 -2.40 20.13 1.45
C TYR A 222 -3.30 21.01 2.28
N GLN A 223 -2.99 22.31 2.34
CA GLN A 223 -3.84 23.29 3.01
C GLN A 223 -5.06 23.59 2.13
N VAL A 224 -6.25 23.37 2.67
CA VAL A 224 -7.49 23.88 2.10
C VAL A 224 -7.69 25.33 2.55
N LEU A 225 -7.80 26.24 1.58
CA LEU A 225 -7.88 27.67 1.88
C LEU A 225 -9.28 28.03 2.38
N GLN A 226 -9.36 28.62 3.58
CA GLN A 226 -10.49 29.42 4.07
C GLN A 226 -11.88 28.74 4.05
N LEU A 227 -11.96 27.43 4.29
CA LEU A 227 -13.24 26.69 4.30
C LEU A 227 -13.55 26.15 5.71
N ALA A 228 -14.71 26.53 6.24
CA ALA A 228 -15.23 26.00 7.51
C ALA A 228 -16.07 24.74 7.24
N ALA A 229 -15.43 23.57 7.34
CA ALA A 229 -16.06 22.28 7.13
C ALA A 229 -15.43 21.21 8.03
N ARG A 230 -16.18 20.14 8.29
CA ARG A 230 -15.72 19.02 9.11
C ARG A 230 -14.56 18.30 8.43
N GLU A 231 -13.43 18.17 9.10
CA GLU A 231 -12.32 17.38 8.58
C GLU A 231 -12.55 15.89 8.87
N VAL A 232 -12.39 15.07 7.83
CA VAL A 232 -12.59 13.62 7.89
C VAL A 232 -11.44 12.94 7.18
N ARG A 233 -10.94 11.83 7.73
CA ARG A 233 -9.86 11.05 7.12
C ARG A 233 -10.37 9.70 6.62
N ILE A 234 -9.85 9.22 5.49
CA ILE A 234 -10.10 7.85 5.04
C ILE A 234 -9.20 6.89 5.83
N ASP A 235 -9.80 5.83 6.36
CA ASP A 235 -9.11 4.76 7.04
C ASP A 235 -8.58 3.69 6.07
N GLY A 236 -7.56 2.93 6.50
CA GLY A 236 -7.02 1.82 5.71
C GLY A 236 -7.96 0.61 5.63
N PHE A 237 -7.65 -0.31 4.72
CA PHE A 237 -8.34 -1.60 4.62
C PHE A 237 -8.08 -2.46 5.86
N THR A 238 -9.17 -2.98 6.44
CA THR A 238 -9.11 -4.07 7.42
C THR A 238 -8.75 -5.38 6.74
N LEU A 239 -8.37 -6.39 7.52
CA LEU A 239 -8.03 -7.72 7.01
C LEU A 239 -9.13 -8.32 6.12
N GLU A 240 -10.40 -8.14 6.51
CA GLU A 240 -11.52 -8.63 5.71
C GLU A 240 -11.68 -7.86 4.39
N ASP A 241 -11.45 -6.54 4.38
CA ASP A 241 -11.46 -5.74 3.16
C ASP A 241 -10.33 -6.18 2.21
N LYS A 242 -9.14 -6.50 2.76
CA LYS A 242 -8.02 -7.04 2.00
C LYS A 242 -8.44 -8.33 1.29
N TYR A 243 -9.00 -9.30 2.00
CA TYR A 243 -9.44 -10.57 1.38
C TYR A 243 -10.48 -10.37 0.27
N ARG A 244 -11.48 -9.50 0.49
CA ARG A 244 -12.51 -9.23 -0.53
C ARG A 244 -11.95 -8.50 -1.74
N PHE A 245 -11.05 -7.54 -1.53
CA PHE A 245 -10.37 -6.82 -2.61
C PHE A 245 -9.51 -7.78 -3.45
N VAL A 246 -8.68 -8.61 -2.80
CA VAL A 246 -7.84 -9.59 -3.50
C VAL A 246 -8.71 -10.60 -4.25
N ARG A 247 -9.81 -11.09 -3.65
CA ARG A 247 -10.74 -11.98 -4.34
C ARG A 247 -11.29 -11.36 -5.62
N ALA A 248 -11.83 -10.15 -5.53
CA ALA A 248 -12.36 -9.43 -6.68
C ALA A 248 -11.30 -9.23 -7.77
N PHE A 249 -10.09 -8.85 -7.38
CA PHE A 249 -8.97 -8.69 -8.29
C PHE A 249 -8.60 -10.01 -8.99
N LEU A 250 -8.37 -11.08 -8.23
CA LEU A 250 -7.96 -12.38 -8.77
C LEU A 250 -9.02 -12.97 -9.70
N SER A 251 -10.30 -12.86 -9.33
CA SER A 251 -11.41 -13.29 -10.19
C SER A 251 -11.44 -12.53 -11.52
N ALA A 252 -11.18 -11.23 -11.50
CA ALA A 252 -11.20 -10.43 -12.72
C ALA A 252 -10.02 -10.69 -13.66
N TYR A 253 -8.91 -11.20 -13.14
CA TYR A 253 -7.74 -11.63 -13.93
C TYR A 253 -7.66 -13.15 -14.12
N GLU A 254 -8.75 -13.88 -13.85
CA GLU A 254 -8.85 -15.33 -14.01
C GLU A 254 -7.73 -16.13 -13.32
N SER A 255 -7.21 -15.58 -12.20
CA SER A 255 -6.17 -16.23 -11.42
C SER A 255 -6.75 -17.31 -10.51
N LYS A 256 -6.07 -18.46 -10.43
CA LYS A 256 -6.45 -19.59 -9.56
C LYS A 256 -5.90 -19.50 -8.13
N LEU A 257 -5.16 -18.43 -7.81
CA LEU A 257 -4.60 -18.23 -6.49
C LEU A 257 -5.72 -18.07 -5.44
N ASP A 258 -5.49 -18.59 -4.24
CA ASP A 258 -6.41 -18.35 -3.13
C ASP A 258 -6.22 -16.93 -2.56
N PRO A 259 -7.29 -16.12 -2.44
CA PRO A 259 -7.18 -14.75 -1.94
C PRO A 259 -6.65 -14.63 -0.51
N LYS A 260 -6.95 -15.59 0.36
CA LYS A 260 -6.49 -15.57 1.74
C LYS A 260 -5.01 -15.93 1.79
N GLU A 261 -4.60 -16.97 1.09
CA GLU A 261 -3.18 -17.35 1.01
C GLU A 261 -2.31 -16.19 0.52
N VAL A 262 -2.77 -15.42 -0.48
CA VAL A 262 -2.05 -14.24 -0.97
C VAL A 262 -1.88 -13.17 0.11
N VAL A 263 -2.95 -12.83 0.83
CA VAL A 263 -2.90 -11.80 1.87
C VAL A 263 -2.10 -12.28 3.08
N ASP A 264 -2.38 -13.50 3.55
CA ASP A 264 -1.75 -14.09 4.74
C ASP A 264 -0.25 -14.28 4.56
N ASP A 265 0.21 -14.64 3.34
CA ASP A 265 1.63 -14.71 3.01
C ASP A 265 2.33 -13.35 3.20
N PHE A 266 1.72 -12.25 2.74
CA PHE A 266 2.28 -10.91 2.93
C PHE A 266 2.15 -10.39 4.36
N GLU A 267 1.05 -10.69 5.05
CA GLU A 267 0.86 -10.36 6.48
C GLU A 267 1.94 -11.04 7.34
N ALA A 268 2.19 -12.34 7.11
CA ALA A 268 3.23 -13.10 7.81
C ALA A 268 4.63 -12.52 7.61
N ARG A 269 4.86 -11.81 6.50
CA ARG A 269 6.12 -11.13 6.16
C ARG A 269 6.19 -9.68 6.68
N GLY A 270 5.22 -9.25 7.50
CA GLY A 270 5.19 -7.92 8.09
C GLY A 270 4.69 -6.80 7.17
N PHE A 271 4.00 -7.13 6.07
CA PHE A 271 3.43 -6.11 5.16
C PHE A 271 2.03 -5.63 5.57
N SER A 272 1.58 -5.89 6.80
CA SER A 272 0.20 -5.57 7.23
C SER A 272 -0.24 -4.13 6.95
N GLU A 273 0.59 -3.17 7.36
CA GLU A 273 0.33 -1.74 7.16
C GLU A 273 0.44 -1.35 5.69
N PHE A 274 1.41 -1.93 4.97
CA PHE A 274 1.61 -1.73 3.54
C PHE A 274 0.38 -2.19 2.74
N LEU A 275 -0.17 -3.37 3.05
CA LEU A 275 -1.36 -3.94 2.40
C LEU A 275 -2.67 -3.28 2.84
N SER A 276 -2.68 -2.50 3.93
CA SER A 276 -3.86 -1.72 4.32
C SER A 276 -4.19 -0.63 3.29
N HIS A 277 -3.24 -0.35 2.39
CA HIS A 277 -3.35 0.69 1.40
C HIS A 277 -3.73 0.11 0.02
N PRO A 278 -4.88 0.50 -0.59
CA PRO A 278 -5.43 -0.14 -1.80
C PRO A 278 -4.47 -0.18 -3.00
N LEU A 279 -3.71 0.91 -3.22
CA LEU A 279 -2.69 0.96 -4.27
C LEU A 279 -1.63 -0.14 -4.09
N LEU A 280 -1.12 -0.29 -2.87
CA LEU A 280 -0.03 -1.20 -2.55
C LEU A 280 -0.51 -2.65 -2.57
N LEU A 281 -1.73 -2.90 -2.09
CA LEU A 281 -2.41 -4.18 -2.23
C LEU A 281 -2.60 -4.57 -3.70
N THR A 282 -2.98 -3.61 -4.57
CA THR A 282 -3.09 -3.86 -6.02
C THR A 282 -1.74 -4.30 -6.61
N LEU A 283 -0.65 -3.61 -6.25
CA LEU A 283 0.70 -3.96 -6.71
C LEU A 283 1.11 -5.36 -6.24
N ALA A 284 0.82 -5.71 -4.99
CA ALA A 284 1.05 -7.05 -4.45
C ALA A 284 0.29 -8.12 -5.25
N CYS A 285 -0.98 -7.87 -5.61
CA CYS A 285 -1.76 -8.76 -6.47
C CYS A 285 -1.12 -8.92 -7.86
N ILE A 286 -0.73 -7.81 -8.50
CA ILE A 286 -0.11 -7.83 -9.84
C ILE A 286 1.18 -8.66 -9.85
N LEU A 287 2.00 -8.55 -8.80
CA LEU A 287 3.21 -9.36 -8.68
C LEU A 287 2.91 -10.84 -8.61
N LYS A 288 1.95 -11.24 -7.76
CA LYS A 288 1.58 -12.63 -7.56
C LYS A 288 0.92 -13.25 -8.79
N THR A 289 0.15 -12.47 -9.57
CA THR A 289 -0.50 -12.96 -10.79
C THR A 289 0.39 -12.93 -12.03
N SER A 290 1.50 -12.20 -12.04
CA SER A 290 2.39 -12.12 -13.20
C SER A 290 3.06 -13.47 -13.51
N ARG A 291 3.09 -13.91 -14.77
CA ARG A 291 3.67 -15.22 -15.20
C ARG A 291 5.16 -15.42 -14.87
N ALA A 292 5.85 -14.37 -14.46
CA ALA A 292 7.21 -14.43 -13.90
C ALA A 292 7.23 -14.93 -12.43
N SER A 293 6.09 -15.35 -11.89
CA SER A 293 5.84 -15.65 -10.47
C SER A 293 6.59 -16.84 -9.90
N VAL A 294 7.29 -17.65 -10.71
CA VAL A 294 8.24 -18.65 -10.20
C VAL A 294 9.35 -18.01 -9.35
N GLN A 295 9.51 -16.68 -9.40
CA GLN A 295 10.43 -15.93 -8.55
C GLN A 295 9.78 -14.74 -7.80
N SER A 296 8.44 -14.72 -7.64
CA SER A 296 7.69 -13.65 -6.98
C SER A 296 7.60 -13.77 -5.44
N GLU A 297 8.48 -14.57 -4.84
CA GLU A 297 8.55 -14.75 -3.38
C GLU A 297 9.32 -13.62 -2.68
N SER A 298 9.86 -12.63 -3.37
CA SER A 298 10.73 -11.64 -2.71
C SER A 298 10.00 -10.33 -2.38
N ALA A 299 9.95 -10.02 -1.08
CA ALA A 299 9.41 -8.78 -0.55
C ALA A 299 10.19 -7.55 -1.04
N THR A 300 11.51 -7.66 -1.20
CA THR A 300 12.34 -6.60 -1.79
C THR A 300 11.93 -6.28 -3.22
N ARG A 301 11.61 -7.29 -4.05
CA ARG A 301 11.12 -7.06 -5.42
C ARG A 301 9.77 -6.33 -5.45
N LEU A 302 8.90 -6.59 -4.48
CA LEU A 302 7.65 -5.82 -4.35
C LEU A 302 7.91 -4.36 -4.04
N LEU A 303 8.80 -4.10 -3.08
CA LEU A 303 9.18 -2.73 -2.71
C LEU A 303 9.85 -1.99 -3.87
N GLU A 304 10.74 -2.64 -4.63
CA GLU A 304 11.35 -2.09 -5.85
C GLU A 304 10.29 -1.68 -6.86
N ARG A 305 9.40 -2.61 -7.23
CA ARG A 305 8.35 -2.29 -8.22
C ARG A 305 7.40 -1.21 -7.72
N ALA A 306 7.10 -1.18 -6.43
CA ALA A 306 6.29 -0.13 -5.85
C ALA A 306 6.98 1.24 -5.96
N LEU A 307 8.26 1.33 -5.63
CA LEU A 307 9.05 2.56 -5.79
C LEU A 307 9.14 2.99 -7.26
N ASP A 308 9.38 2.06 -8.20
CA ASP A 308 9.43 2.37 -9.63
C ASP A 308 8.11 2.94 -10.16
N VAL A 309 6.99 2.33 -9.75
CA VAL A 309 5.64 2.80 -10.11
C VAL A 309 5.36 4.19 -9.53
N LEU A 310 5.77 4.43 -8.29
CA LEU A 310 5.64 5.73 -7.64
C LEU A 310 6.50 6.79 -8.37
N CYS A 311 7.74 6.48 -8.72
CA CYS A 311 8.62 7.36 -9.51
C CYS A 311 8.00 7.72 -10.85
N TYR A 312 7.52 6.73 -11.61
CA TYR A 312 6.93 6.97 -12.92
C TYR A 312 5.69 7.90 -12.85
N ARG A 313 4.83 7.69 -11.86
CA ARG A 313 3.64 8.53 -11.61
C ARG A 313 4.01 9.99 -11.34
N TRP A 314 5.11 10.22 -10.65
CA TRP A 314 5.63 11.55 -10.41
C TRP A 314 5.99 12.25 -11.72
N ASP A 315 6.80 11.58 -12.56
CA ASP A 315 7.27 12.15 -13.82
C ASP A 315 6.12 12.43 -14.79
N GLU A 316 5.10 11.57 -14.83
CA GLU A 316 3.88 11.76 -15.63
C GLU A 316 3.06 12.97 -15.14
N GLN A 317 2.89 13.13 -13.82
CA GLN A 317 2.16 14.28 -13.25
C GLN A 317 2.91 15.60 -13.45
N LYS A 318 4.25 15.59 -13.41
CA LYS A 318 5.08 16.77 -13.72
C LYS A 318 4.88 17.27 -15.14
N GLY A 319 4.60 16.38 -16.10
CA GLY A 319 4.28 16.75 -17.48
C GLY A 319 2.96 17.51 -17.63
N LEU A 320 2.05 17.37 -16.66
CA LEU A 320 0.73 18.01 -16.64
C LEU A 320 0.68 19.25 -15.73
N ASP A 321 1.46 19.24 -14.64
CA ASP A 321 1.49 20.32 -13.66
C ASP A 321 2.63 21.32 -13.94
N ARG A 322 2.28 22.47 -14.53
CA ARG A 322 3.22 23.57 -14.83
C ARG A 322 3.78 24.27 -13.58
N HIS A 323 3.48 23.78 -12.38
CA HIS A 323 3.80 24.42 -11.10
C HIS A 323 4.72 23.60 -10.17
N ALA A 324 5.31 22.48 -10.63
CA ALA A 324 6.40 21.85 -9.87
C ALA A 324 7.55 22.86 -9.69
N VAL A 325 7.84 23.22 -8.44
CA VAL A 325 8.76 24.33 -8.15
C VAL A 325 10.21 23.86 -8.16
N THR A 326 10.45 22.57 -7.88
CA THR A 326 11.80 21.99 -7.91
C THR A 326 12.05 21.16 -9.19
N PRO A 327 13.29 21.17 -9.72
CA PRO A 327 13.63 20.49 -10.97
C PRO A 327 13.74 18.96 -10.86
N LEU A 328 13.76 18.40 -9.65
CA LEU A 328 14.00 16.97 -9.40
C LEU A 328 12.98 16.03 -10.05
N ASP A 329 13.46 14.95 -10.65
CA ASP A 329 12.63 13.82 -11.11
C ASP A 329 12.30 12.84 -9.96
N GLY A 330 11.55 11.78 -10.25
CA GLY A 330 11.21 10.80 -9.23
C GLY A 330 12.42 10.07 -8.63
N LYS A 331 13.46 9.79 -9.43
CA LYS A 331 14.64 9.05 -8.98
C LYS A 331 15.53 9.89 -8.08
N ASP A 332 15.70 11.17 -8.38
CA ASP A 332 16.45 12.13 -7.57
C ASP A 332 15.87 12.21 -6.14
N ARG A 333 14.54 12.22 -6.03
CA ARG A 333 13.83 12.26 -4.74
C ARG A 333 13.99 10.99 -3.95
N ILE A 334 13.93 9.84 -4.61
CA ILE A 334 14.24 8.56 -3.97
C ILE A 334 15.66 8.56 -3.43
N GLN A 335 16.64 9.15 -4.13
CA GLN A 335 18.01 9.29 -3.61
C GLN A 335 18.08 10.17 -2.36
N VAL A 336 17.32 11.28 -2.31
CA VAL A 336 17.17 12.11 -1.10
C VAL A 336 16.57 11.28 0.05
N LEU A 337 15.49 10.53 -0.19
CA LEU A 337 14.85 9.70 0.82
C LEU A 337 15.75 8.56 1.32
N LYS A 338 16.49 7.90 0.43
CA LYS A 338 17.46 6.84 0.74
C LYS A 338 18.50 7.32 1.75
N ARG A 339 19.07 8.52 1.53
CA ARG A 339 20.05 9.09 2.45
C ARG A 339 19.45 9.39 3.83
N ILE A 340 18.26 9.99 3.87
CA ILE A 340 17.58 10.31 5.13
C ILE A 340 17.25 9.01 5.87
N ALA A 341 16.71 8.02 5.18
CA ALA A 341 16.37 6.70 5.70
C ALA A 341 17.59 6.03 6.36
N TYR A 342 18.74 6.06 5.69
CA TYR A 342 19.99 5.50 6.20
C TYR A 342 20.45 6.14 7.51
N VAL A 343 20.41 7.47 7.59
CA VAL A 343 20.86 8.22 8.77
C VAL A 343 19.84 8.16 9.93
N ALA A 344 18.58 7.93 9.62
CA ALA A 344 17.49 7.83 10.59
C ALA A 344 17.47 6.46 11.28
N LYS A 345 17.69 6.45 12.61
CA LYS A 345 17.62 5.23 13.45
C LYS A 345 16.18 4.84 13.81
N SER A 346 15.27 5.80 13.79
CA SER A 346 13.84 5.65 14.04
C SER A 346 13.03 6.17 12.85
N ALA A 347 11.74 5.83 12.79
CA ALA A 347 10.85 6.36 11.77
C ALA A 347 10.77 7.91 11.81
N HIS A 348 10.80 8.49 13.02
CA HIS A 348 10.87 9.94 13.22
C HIS A 348 12.29 10.48 12.99
N VAL A 349 12.36 11.63 12.32
CA VAL A 349 13.56 12.39 11.96
C VAL A 349 13.33 13.86 12.27
N PRO A 350 14.13 14.48 13.17
CA PRO A 350 14.00 15.90 13.46
C PRO A 350 14.17 16.78 12.22
N GLN A 351 13.42 17.89 12.12
CA GLN A 351 13.38 18.74 10.92
C GLN A 351 14.77 19.14 10.42
N HIS A 352 15.59 19.73 11.30
CA HIS A 352 16.94 20.18 10.96
C HIS A 352 17.79 19.05 10.35
N ARG A 353 17.68 17.83 10.91
CA ARG A 353 18.44 16.67 10.45
C ARG A 353 17.94 16.18 9.09
N ALA A 354 16.62 16.17 8.85
CA ALA A 354 16.06 15.79 7.57
C ALA A 354 16.49 16.77 6.47
N GLU A 355 16.40 18.08 6.73
CA GLU A 355 16.82 19.14 5.80
C GLU A 355 18.33 19.11 5.54
N GLU A 356 19.16 18.88 6.56
CA GLU A 356 20.61 18.73 6.43
C GLU A 356 20.97 17.54 5.52
N GLN A 357 20.37 16.37 5.73
CA GLN A 357 20.63 15.21 4.88
C GLN A 357 20.09 15.40 3.46
N ALA A 358 18.92 16.04 3.32
CA ALA A 358 18.40 16.40 2.01
C ALA A 358 19.35 17.32 1.25
N ARG A 359 19.84 18.38 1.89
CA ARG A 359 20.86 19.30 1.32
C ARG A 359 22.09 18.53 0.86
N LYS A 360 22.67 17.71 1.73
CA LYS A 360 23.86 16.90 1.38
C LYS A 360 23.64 16.00 0.18
N GLN A 361 22.44 15.47 -0.02
CA GLN A 361 22.14 14.66 -1.20
C GLN A 361 21.90 15.52 -2.44
N LEU A 362 21.23 16.67 -2.30
CA LEU A 362 21.00 17.62 -3.40
C LEU A 362 22.32 18.15 -3.96
N ASP A 363 23.30 18.44 -3.10
CA ASP A 363 24.62 18.91 -3.51
C ASP A 363 25.36 17.83 -4.35
N LEU A 364 25.22 16.54 -4.00
CA LEU A 364 25.75 15.43 -4.81
C LEU A 364 25.04 15.27 -6.17
N LEU A 365 23.76 15.64 -6.23
CA LEU A 365 22.95 15.66 -7.44
C LEU A 365 23.08 16.97 -8.22
N THR A 366 24.02 17.86 -7.84
CA THR A 366 24.30 19.17 -8.46
C THR A 366 23.12 20.15 -8.45
N PHE A 367 22.25 20.04 -7.45
CA PHE A 367 21.10 20.93 -7.22
C PHE A 367 21.37 22.00 -6.14
N ASP A 368 22.45 22.77 -6.31
CA ASP A 368 22.97 23.71 -5.29
C ASP A 368 21.98 24.79 -4.83
N ARG A 369 21.06 25.20 -5.71
CA ARG A 369 20.11 26.31 -5.48
C ARG A 369 18.70 25.87 -5.07
N VAL A 370 18.44 24.56 -5.00
CA VAL A 370 17.11 24.04 -4.69
C VAL A 370 16.91 24.02 -3.18
N ASP A 371 15.77 24.49 -2.67
CA ASP A 371 15.47 24.42 -1.25
C ASP A 371 15.17 22.98 -0.80
N ALA A 372 15.93 22.49 0.20
CA ALA A 372 15.79 21.16 0.76
C ALA A 372 14.43 20.96 1.44
N ARG A 373 13.94 21.97 2.16
CA ARG A 373 12.62 21.91 2.83
C ARG A 373 11.51 21.76 1.80
N GLN A 374 11.59 22.54 0.72
CA GLN A 374 10.66 22.44 -0.39
C GLN A 374 10.68 21.06 -1.06
N VAL A 375 11.85 20.48 -1.30
CA VAL A 375 11.99 19.12 -1.83
C VAL A 375 11.34 18.10 -0.91
N LEU A 376 11.53 18.20 0.41
CA LEU A 376 10.92 17.29 1.38
C LEU A 376 9.40 17.42 1.42
N MET A 377 8.88 18.65 1.41
CA MET A 377 7.43 18.90 1.38
C MET A 377 6.78 18.40 0.10
N GLU A 378 7.41 18.62 -1.05
CA GLU A 378 6.97 18.06 -2.32
C GLU A 378 7.04 16.52 -2.30
N THR A 379 8.11 15.93 -1.81
CA THR A 379 8.25 14.46 -1.71
C THR A 379 7.17 13.84 -0.80
N ALA A 380 6.85 14.48 0.33
CA ALA A 380 5.79 14.05 1.25
C ALA A 380 4.40 14.05 0.59
N ARG A 381 4.10 15.10 -0.17
CA ARG A 381 2.80 15.31 -0.84
C ARG A 381 2.44 14.25 -1.87
N PHE A 382 3.42 13.58 -2.45
CA PHE A 382 3.19 12.64 -3.56
C PHE A 382 3.40 11.19 -3.17
N TYR A 383 4.45 10.88 -2.42
CA TYR A 383 4.75 9.50 -2.07
C TYR A 383 4.15 9.07 -0.74
N GLY A 384 3.95 10.01 0.19
CA GLY A 384 3.53 9.67 1.56
C GLY A 384 4.52 8.75 2.30
N ILE A 385 5.75 8.62 1.80
CA ILE A 385 6.79 7.75 2.39
C ILE A 385 7.38 8.41 3.63
N LEU A 386 7.80 9.67 3.50
CA LEU A 386 8.30 10.52 4.57
C LEU A 386 7.38 11.73 4.67
N VAL A 387 6.66 11.88 5.78
CA VAL A 387 5.64 12.91 5.97
C VAL A 387 6.02 13.87 7.09
N PRO A 388 5.67 15.16 7.02
CA PRO A 388 5.91 16.09 8.12
C PRO A 388 5.10 15.68 9.37
N CYS A 389 5.70 15.86 10.54
CA CYS A 389 5.10 15.63 11.86
C CYS A 389 5.60 16.68 12.86
N ASP A 390 5.11 16.63 14.10
CA ASP A 390 5.58 17.49 15.20
C ASP A 390 7.10 17.38 15.31
N GLU A 391 7.77 18.54 15.28
CA GLU A 391 9.24 18.66 15.38
C GLU A 391 10.06 17.98 14.26
N GLY A 392 9.45 17.55 13.14
CA GLY A 392 10.21 16.96 12.03
C GLY A 392 9.43 16.22 10.96
N TYR A 393 9.92 15.04 10.60
CA TYR A 393 9.38 14.15 9.59
C TYR A 393 9.31 12.72 10.10
N GLU A 394 8.36 11.92 9.61
CA GLU A 394 8.16 10.53 10.00
C GLU A 394 8.01 9.64 8.76
N PHE A 395 8.71 8.50 8.76
CA PHE A 395 8.46 7.45 7.78
C PHE A 395 7.18 6.72 8.11
N VAL A 396 6.18 6.79 7.23
CA VAL A 396 4.86 6.16 7.45
C VAL A 396 4.94 4.64 7.40
N HIS A 397 5.90 4.10 6.66
CA HIS A 397 6.06 2.66 6.48
C HIS A 397 7.45 2.22 6.91
N ARG A 398 7.53 1.47 8.02
CA ARG A 398 8.80 0.94 8.53
C ARG A 398 9.54 0.08 7.50
N THR A 399 8.81 -0.74 6.74
CA THR A 399 9.42 -1.60 5.70
C THR A 399 10.07 -0.78 4.59
N LEU A 400 9.43 0.31 4.14
CA LEU A 400 10.03 1.22 3.15
C LEU A 400 11.22 1.98 3.74
N HIS A 401 11.14 2.40 5.00
CA HIS A 401 12.26 3.04 5.70
C HIS A 401 13.48 2.12 5.73
N ASP A 402 13.33 0.90 6.21
CA ASP A 402 14.42 -0.07 6.32
C ASP A 402 14.96 -0.48 4.94
N PHE A 403 14.08 -0.60 3.94
CA PHE A 403 14.48 -0.93 2.57
C PHE A 403 15.26 0.20 1.89
N LEU A 404 14.81 1.46 2.00
CA LEU A 404 15.52 2.63 1.46
C LEU A 404 16.88 2.83 2.14
N ALA A 405 16.94 2.62 3.46
CA ALA A 405 18.19 2.66 4.21
C ALA A 405 19.19 1.59 3.72
N ALA A 406 18.71 0.36 3.50
CA ALA A 406 19.53 -0.74 2.99
C ALA A 406 20.03 -0.48 1.57
N GLN A 407 19.20 0.09 0.68
CA GLN A 407 19.62 0.49 -0.66
C GLN A 407 20.78 1.49 -0.60
N PHE A 408 20.65 2.55 0.19
CA PHE A 408 21.71 3.54 0.36
C PHE A 408 22.99 2.92 0.92
N TRP A 409 22.85 2.03 1.91
CA TRP A 409 23.98 1.39 2.57
C TRP A 409 24.84 0.56 1.62
N VAL A 410 24.21 -0.14 0.67
CA VAL A 410 24.89 -0.90 -0.38
C VAL A 410 25.42 0.01 -1.49
N GLU A 411 24.63 0.97 -1.96
CA GLU A 411 25.01 1.90 -3.05
C GLU A 411 26.24 2.76 -2.70
N THR A 412 26.40 3.13 -1.43
CA THR A 412 27.56 3.88 -0.94
C THR A 412 28.80 3.03 -0.69
N GLY A 413 28.68 1.69 -0.72
CA GLY A 413 29.76 0.78 -0.38
C GLY A 413 30.06 0.66 1.12
N GLU A 414 29.35 1.40 1.98
CA GLU A 414 29.51 1.36 3.44
C GLU A 414 29.14 -0.01 4.03
N PHE A 415 28.21 -0.75 3.39
CA PHE A 415 27.84 -2.09 3.85
C PHE A 415 29.01 -3.08 3.86
N ALA A 416 29.92 -2.97 2.91
CA ALA A 416 31.09 -3.85 2.79
C ALA A 416 32.21 -3.51 3.78
N LYS A 417 32.20 -2.32 4.40
CA LYS A 417 33.22 -1.85 5.35
C LYS A 417 32.93 -2.23 6.80
N VAL A 418 31.76 -2.80 7.05
CA VAL A 418 31.27 -3.06 8.41
C VAL A 418 31.96 -4.31 8.97
N GLU A 419 32.64 -4.14 10.10
CA GLU A 419 33.28 -5.26 10.81
C GLU A 419 32.27 -6.11 11.60
N LYS A 420 31.23 -5.47 12.13
CA LYS A 420 30.19 -6.11 12.93
C LYS A 420 28.80 -5.58 12.56
N TYR A 421 27.95 -6.48 12.10
CA TYR A 421 26.58 -6.16 11.71
C TYR A 421 25.63 -6.17 12.90
N GLU A 422 24.66 -5.26 12.87
CA GLU A 422 23.41 -5.41 13.63
C GLU A 422 22.46 -6.28 12.79
N TRP A 423 22.03 -7.41 13.32
CA TRP A 423 21.19 -8.35 12.58
C TRP A 423 19.72 -7.95 12.60
N ASN A 424 19.38 -7.03 11.70
CA ASN A 424 18.03 -6.49 11.52
C ASN A 424 17.58 -6.54 10.05
N ALA A 425 16.37 -6.05 9.77
CA ALA A 425 15.81 -6.02 8.41
C ALA A 425 16.67 -5.23 7.41
N ARG A 426 17.38 -4.17 7.83
CA ARG A 426 18.26 -3.40 6.94
C ARG A 426 19.43 -4.22 6.46
N THR A 427 20.06 -4.98 7.36
CA THR A 427 21.16 -5.90 7.03
C THR A 427 20.68 -7.01 6.10
N ALA A 428 19.47 -7.54 6.34
CA ALA A 428 18.88 -8.54 5.47
C ALA A 428 18.59 -8.00 4.05
N TYR A 429 17.93 -6.85 3.93
CA TYR A 429 17.67 -6.21 2.64
C TYR A 429 18.96 -5.82 1.91
N ALA A 430 19.97 -5.34 2.63
CA ALA A 430 21.28 -5.01 2.08
C ALA A 430 21.97 -6.27 1.51
N ALA A 431 21.96 -7.37 2.25
CA ALA A 431 22.49 -8.65 1.79
C ALA A 431 21.78 -9.15 0.52
N CYS A 432 20.45 -9.01 0.44
CA CYS A 432 19.67 -9.38 -0.75
C CYS A 432 20.00 -8.54 -1.99
N ARG A 433 20.62 -7.37 -1.83
CA ARG A 433 21.07 -6.54 -2.94
C ARG A 433 22.47 -6.86 -3.43
N LEU A 434 23.25 -7.63 -2.67
CA LEU A 434 24.58 -8.04 -3.11
C LEU A 434 24.47 -9.01 -4.29
N HIS A 435 25.50 -8.99 -5.13
CA HIS A 435 25.68 -10.02 -6.16
C HIS A 435 25.88 -11.41 -5.52
N ASP A 436 26.51 -11.45 -4.33
CA ASP A 436 26.70 -12.65 -3.54
C ASP A 436 26.46 -12.37 -2.05
N ALA A 437 25.36 -12.92 -1.51
CA ALA A 437 24.98 -12.82 -0.10
C ALA A 437 25.66 -13.89 0.79
N THR A 438 26.43 -14.82 0.21
CA THR A 438 27.10 -15.93 0.92
C THR A 438 27.84 -15.48 2.19
N PRO A 439 28.76 -14.50 2.14
CA PRO A 439 29.52 -14.13 3.33
C PRO A 439 28.63 -13.58 4.45
N ILE A 440 27.57 -12.84 4.11
CA ILE A 440 26.67 -12.26 5.10
C ILE A 440 25.82 -13.35 5.77
N ILE A 441 25.33 -14.33 5.01
CA ILE A 441 24.57 -15.47 5.55
C ILE A 441 25.45 -16.31 6.49
N GLU A 442 26.70 -16.59 6.10
CA GLU A 442 27.65 -17.32 6.95
C GLU A 442 27.94 -16.58 8.27
N LEU A 443 28.19 -15.27 8.20
CA LEU A 443 28.39 -14.43 9.39
C LEU A 443 27.16 -14.39 10.28
N ALA A 444 25.96 -14.28 9.70
CA ALA A 444 24.70 -14.25 10.43
C ALA A 444 24.42 -15.60 11.14
N LEU A 445 24.64 -16.73 10.45
CA LEU A 445 24.51 -18.07 11.04
C LEU A 445 25.54 -18.31 12.16
N ALA A 446 26.72 -17.70 12.08
CA ALA A 446 27.73 -17.78 13.13
C ALA A 446 27.41 -16.89 14.36
N SER A 447 26.52 -15.90 14.21
CA SER A 447 26.13 -14.99 15.30
C SER A 447 24.96 -15.53 16.13
N LYS A 448 24.97 -15.24 17.43
CA LYS A 448 23.91 -15.68 18.37
C LYS A 448 22.53 -15.08 18.05
N ASP A 449 22.52 -13.88 17.49
CA ASP A 449 21.38 -13.03 17.18
C ASP A 449 21.14 -12.88 15.67
N GLY A 450 21.87 -13.60 14.82
CA GLY A 450 21.80 -13.45 13.36
C GLY A 450 20.64 -14.19 12.68
N LEU A 451 19.98 -15.12 13.38
CA LEU A 451 18.91 -15.94 12.81
C LEU A 451 17.73 -15.14 12.20
N PRO A 452 17.23 -14.05 12.82
CA PRO A 452 16.19 -13.22 12.20
C PRO A 452 16.63 -12.63 10.86
N ALA A 453 17.88 -12.20 10.75
CA ALA A 453 18.42 -11.70 9.48
C ALA A 453 18.54 -12.82 8.44
N VAL A 454 19.00 -14.02 8.81
CA VAL A 454 19.04 -15.18 7.88
C VAL A 454 17.64 -15.54 7.36
N THR A 455 16.66 -15.53 8.26
CA THR A 455 15.24 -15.80 7.95
C THR A 455 14.73 -14.81 6.90
N GLU A 456 14.98 -13.51 7.12
CA GLU A 456 14.59 -12.45 6.19
C GLU A 456 15.39 -12.49 4.88
N ILE A 457 16.67 -12.86 4.92
CA ILE A 457 17.50 -13.01 3.72
C ILE A 457 16.94 -14.11 2.83
N LEU A 458 16.72 -15.32 3.38
CA LEU A 458 16.25 -16.47 2.61
C LEU A 458 14.84 -16.25 2.05
N SER A 459 13.94 -15.61 2.81
CA SER A 459 12.58 -15.28 2.35
C SER A 459 12.58 -14.32 1.15
N ASN A 460 13.64 -13.54 0.97
CA ASN A 460 13.78 -12.59 -0.13
C ASN A 460 14.55 -13.13 -1.35
N SER A 461 14.84 -14.44 -1.39
CA SER A 461 15.48 -15.11 -2.53
C SER A 461 16.75 -14.41 -3.07
N PRO A 462 17.81 -14.30 -2.27
CA PRO A 462 19.05 -13.64 -2.64
C PRO A 462 19.90 -14.53 -3.57
N SER A 463 20.88 -13.92 -4.22
CA SER A 463 21.95 -14.65 -4.90
C SER A 463 23.00 -15.09 -3.88
N PHE A 464 23.33 -16.38 -3.83
CA PHE A 464 24.39 -16.94 -2.98
C PHE A 464 24.91 -18.29 -3.52
N GLU A 465 26.07 -18.71 -3.05
CA GLU A 465 26.68 -19.99 -3.33
C GLU A 465 26.01 -21.11 -2.52
N ILE A 466 25.07 -21.81 -3.17
CA ILE A 466 24.30 -22.90 -2.57
C ILE A 466 25.18 -23.92 -1.80
N PRO A 467 26.29 -24.46 -2.35
CA PRO A 467 27.08 -25.47 -1.65
C PRO A 467 27.63 -24.97 -0.30
N ARG A 468 28.11 -23.73 -0.25
CA ARG A 468 28.64 -23.12 0.97
C ARG A 468 27.55 -22.90 2.02
N ILE A 469 26.39 -22.40 1.59
CA ILE A 469 25.26 -22.19 2.49
C ILE A 469 24.68 -23.50 3.02
N CYS A 470 24.66 -24.57 2.22
CA CYS A 470 24.31 -25.90 2.71
C CYS A 470 25.22 -26.34 3.86
N GLU A 471 26.55 -26.19 3.70
CA GLU A 471 27.50 -26.53 4.78
C GLU A 471 27.33 -25.63 6.01
N ALA A 472 27.09 -24.34 5.82
CA ALA A 472 26.88 -23.39 6.91
C ALA A 472 25.63 -23.75 7.72
N ILE A 473 24.53 -24.15 7.06
CA ILE A 473 23.29 -24.58 7.73
C ILE A 473 23.46 -25.90 8.45
N ILE A 474 24.12 -26.89 7.84
CA ILE A 474 24.44 -28.16 8.51
C ILE A 474 25.29 -27.89 9.75
N ARG A 475 26.31 -27.03 9.64
CA ARG A 475 27.16 -26.63 10.76
C ARG A 475 26.36 -25.92 11.85
N TYR A 476 25.45 -25.01 11.48
CA TYR A 476 24.57 -24.31 12.42
C TYR A 476 23.75 -25.30 13.25
N PHE A 477 23.00 -26.20 12.61
CA PHE A 477 22.16 -27.17 13.32
C PHE A 477 22.93 -28.28 14.04
N SER A 478 24.21 -28.47 13.71
CA SER A 478 25.10 -29.38 14.44
C SER A 478 25.61 -28.79 15.77
N GLN A 479 25.37 -27.50 16.04
CA GLN A 479 25.74 -26.90 17.32
C GLN A 479 24.81 -27.37 18.46
N PRO A 480 25.32 -27.45 19.71
CA PRO A 480 24.50 -27.85 20.85
C PRO A 480 23.24 -26.98 21.01
N GLY A 481 22.10 -27.64 21.22
CA GLY A 481 20.80 -26.98 21.47
C GLY A 481 20.06 -26.49 20.21
N GLN A 482 20.59 -26.74 19.01
CA GLN A 482 19.90 -26.44 17.75
C GLN A 482 19.03 -27.60 17.25
N LEU A 483 19.37 -28.82 17.68
CA LEU A 483 18.58 -30.02 17.53
C LEU A 483 17.99 -30.37 18.90
N LEU A 484 16.67 -30.33 19.03
CA LEU A 484 16.00 -30.40 20.34
C LEU A 484 15.85 -31.84 20.84
N HIS A 485 15.41 -32.74 19.96
CA HIS A 485 15.28 -34.17 20.23
C HIS A 485 15.60 -34.96 18.96
N THR A 486 16.25 -36.11 19.10
CA THR A 486 16.44 -37.07 18.01
C THR A 486 16.29 -38.50 18.50
N ASP A 487 15.49 -39.28 17.77
CA ASP A 487 15.48 -40.74 17.88
C ASP A 487 15.40 -41.34 16.47
N ARG A 488 16.30 -42.28 16.20
CA ARG A 488 16.41 -42.99 14.94
C ARG A 488 16.25 -44.49 15.21
N SER A 489 15.04 -44.99 15.00
CA SER A 489 14.78 -46.42 15.06
C SER A 489 14.99 -47.05 13.69
N VAL A 490 16.12 -47.73 13.52
CA VAL A 490 16.42 -48.57 12.34
C VAL A 490 15.99 -50.01 12.64
N PRO A 491 15.24 -50.68 11.75
CA PRO A 491 14.83 -52.07 11.95
C PRO A 491 16.05 -52.98 11.96
N ARG A 492 16.16 -53.86 12.96
CA ARG A 492 17.13 -54.98 12.92
C ARG A 492 16.62 -56.02 11.91
N ARG A 493 17.49 -56.47 11.00
CA ARG A 493 17.22 -57.62 10.13
C ARG A 493 17.11 -58.87 10.99
N THR A 494 15.89 -59.32 11.26
CA THR A 494 15.59 -60.67 11.75
C THR A 494 14.77 -61.40 10.69
N MET A 495 15.17 -62.64 10.39
CA MET A 495 14.80 -63.43 9.20
C MET A 495 13.33 -63.87 9.08
N SER A 496 12.35 -63.17 9.66
CA SER A 496 10.94 -63.63 9.57
C SER A 496 9.80 -62.63 9.80
N VAL A 497 10.02 -61.32 9.89
CA VAL A 497 8.91 -60.35 10.02
C VAL A 497 9.13 -59.15 9.11
N LEU A 498 8.05 -58.66 8.46
CA LEU A 498 8.00 -57.38 7.76
C LEU A 498 8.71 -56.31 8.59
N THR A 499 9.89 -55.88 8.12
CA THR A 499 10.70 -54.87 8.79
C THR A 499 9.86 -53.60 8.97
N ALA A 500 9.74 -53.11 10.20
CA ALA A 500 9.16 -51.80 10.47
C ALA A 500 9.82 -50.74 9.55
N PRO A 501 9.15 -49.66 9.15
CA PRO A 501 9.82 -48.59 8.39
C PRO A 501 10.90 -47.92 9.26
N THR A 502 11.96 -47.41 8.62
CA THR A 502 12.93 -46.56 9.33
C THR A 502 12.19 -45.31 9.81
N ARG A 503 12.12 -45.11 11.13
CA ARG A 503 11.50 -43.93 11.72
C ARG A 503 12.58 -43.00 12.24
N ILE A 504 12.50 -41.75 11.83
CA ILE A 504 13.38 -40.67 12.27
C ILE A 504 12.46 -39.64 12.91
N THR A 505 12.67 -39.37 14.19
CA THR A 505 11.91 -38.36 14.91
C THR A 505 12.87 -37.31 15.44
N GLY A 506 12.50 -36.05 15.29
CA GLY A 506 13.26 -34.95 15.84
C GLY A 506 12.76 -33.59 15.37
N SER A 507 13.23 -32.55 16.04
CA SER A 507 12.84 -31.17 15.73
C SER A 507 14.04 -30.24 15.76
N LEU A 508 14.05 -29.33 14.78
CA LEU A 508 14.99 -28.22 14.75
C LEU A 508 14.48 -27.11 15.65
N LYS A 509 15.38 -26.36 16.28
CA LYS A 509 15.03 -25.18 17.10
C LYS A 509 14.25 -24.11 16.32
N SER A 510 14.47 -24.05 15.01
CA SER A 510 13.73 -23.19 14.08
C SER A 510 13.65 -23.86 12.72
N ASP A 511 12.66 -23.46 11.92
CA ASP A 511 12.36 -24.05 10.61
C ASP A 511 12.69 -23.12 9.44
N PHE A 512 13.53 -22.10 9.67
CA PHE A 512 13.86 -21.04 8.70
C PHE A 512 14.36 -21.55 7.35
N VAL A 513 14.94 -22.76 7.30
CA VAL A 513 15.38 -23.40 6.04
C VAL A 513 14.25 -23.53 5.03
N ARG A 514 13.01 -23.69 5.50
CA ARG A 514 11.80 -23.80 4.68
C ARG A 514 11.48 -22.53 3.89
N LEU A 515 12.06 -21.40 4.27
CA LEU A 515 11.87 -20.12 3.59
C LEU A 515 12.71 -19.98 2.32
N GLY A 516 13.71 -20.85 2.12
CA GLY A 516 14.52 -20.83 0.91
C GLY A 516 13.73 -21.23 -0.33
N ASN A 517 14.21 -20.82 -1.50
CA ASN A 517 13.60 -21.20 -2.78
C ASN A 517 13.76 -22.70 -3.07
N SER A 518 12.90 -23.25 -3.94
CA SER A 518 12.85 -24.68 -4.25
C SER A 518 14.16 -25.26 -4.79
N ARG A 519 14.94 -24.48 -5.53
CA ARG A 519 16.25 -24.89 -6.04
C ARG A 519 17.23 -25.12 -4.88
N PHE A 520 17.26 -24.18 -3.94
CA PHE A 520 18.09 -24.29 -2.74
C PHE A 520 17.66 -25.48 -1.88
N LEU A 521 16.35 -25.66 -1.64
CA LEU A 521 15.82 -26.81 -0.88
C LEU A 521 16.22 -28.14 -1.49
N ASN A 522 16.10 -28.29 -2.82
CA ASN A 522 16.53 -29.51 -3.53
C ASN A 522 18.02 -29.81 -3.30
N ARG A 523 18.88 -28.80 -3.42
CA ARG A 523 20.33 -28.97 -3.22
C ARG A 523 20.71 -29.22 -1.77
N LEU A 524 19.96 -28.68 -0.81
CA LEU A 524 20.15 -28.97 0.61
C LEU A 524 19.77 -30.42 0.93
N ILE A 525 18.67 -30.94 0.35
CA ILE A 525 18.31 -32.36 0.43
C ILE A 525 19.44 -33.21 -0.17
N GLU A 526 19.87 -32.88 -1.39
CA GLU A 526 20.93 -33.58 -2.10
C GLU A 526 22.19 -33.72 -1.23
N ARG A 527 22.56 -32.65 -0.53
CA ARG A 527 23.72 -32.63 0.36
C ARG A 527 23.49 -33.41 1.66
N CYS A 528 22.29 -33.36 2.21
CA CYS A 528 21.93 -34.06 3.45
C CYS A 528 21.79 -35.59 3.29
N CYS A 529 21.55 -36.07 2.07
CA CYS A 529 21.43 -37.49 1.75
C CYS A 529 22.77 -38.25 1.80
N SER A 530 23.92 -37.57 1.79
CA SER A 530 25.24 -38.22 1.90
C SER A 530 26.34 -37.27 2.41
N PRO A 531 26.90 -37.48 3.62
CA PRO A 531 26.64 -38.56 4.56
C PRO A 531 25.38 -38.32 5.42
N ARG A 532 24.67 -39.40 5.75
CA ARG A 532 23.49 -39.33 6.63
C ARG A 532 23.89 -39.27 8.10
N ARG A 533 23.39 -38.27 8.82
CA ARG A 533 23.54 -38.04 10.26
C ARG A 533 22.19 -37.60 10.83
N GLU A 534 22.05 -37.60 12.14
CA GLU A 534 20.80 -37.17 12.80
C GLU A 534 20.34 -35.78 12.33
N VAL A 535 21.24 -34.80 12.35
CA VAL A 535 20.95 -33.42 11.90
C VAL A 535 20.58 -33.38 10.41
N THR A 536 21.33 -34.07 9.55
CA THR A 536 21.08 -34.01 8.10
C THR A 536 19.79 -34.71 7.71
N ASP A 537 19.45 -35.81 8.39
CA ASP A 537 18.18 -36.52 8.19
C ASP A 537 16.98 -35.62 8.55
N ILE A 538 17.05 -34.87 9.65
CA ILE A 538 15.99 -33.94 10.04
C ILE A 538 15.91 -32.75 9.08
N ILE A 539 17.03 -32.13 8.70
CA ILE A 539 17.04 -31.02 7.71
C ILE A 539 16.41 -31.47 6.39
N ALA A 540 16.79 -32.66 5.89
CA ALA A 540 16.20 -33.22 4.68
C ALA A 540 14.68 -33.42 4.83
N GLY A 541 14.21 -33.90 5.98
CA GLY A 541 12.79 -34.03 6.29
C GLY A 541 12.02 -32.72 6.18
N TYR A 542 12.53 -31.64 6.79
CA TYR A 542 11.93 -30.30 6.69
C TYR A 542 11.87 -29.80 5.23
N CYS A 543 12.95 -30.00 4.46
CA CYS A 543 13.00 -29.57 3.07
C CYS A 543 12.06 -30.37 2.16
N VAL A 544 11.96 -31.70 2.34
CA VAL A 544 11.06 -32.56 1.56
C VAL A 544 9.61 -32.22 1.89
N LEU A 545 9.27 -32.03 3.17
CA LEU A 545 7.95 -31.60 3.60
C LEU A 545 7.58 -30.26 2.95
N GLU A 546 8.50 -29.29 2.94
CA GLU A 546 8.25 -27.99 2.33
C GLU A 546 8.04 -28.08 0.81
N ILE A 547 8.85 -28.85 0.09
CA ILE A 547 8.65 -29.09 -1.34
C ILE A 547 7.29 -29.73 -1.61
N PHE A 548 6.86 -30.66 -0.76
CA PHE A 548 5.55 -31.29 -0.84
C PHE A 548 4.40 -30.31 -0.58
N VAL A 549 4.51 -29.47 0.46
CA VAL A 549 3.52 -28.41 0.78
C VAL A 549 3.38 -27.42 -0.39
N ARG A 550 4.49 -27.12 -1.09
CA ARG A 550 4.48 -26.29 -2.31
C ARG A 550 3.88 -27.00 -3.54
N GLY A 551 3.45 -28.26 -3.42
CA GLY A 551 2.93 -29.05 -4.54
C GLY A 551 3.98 -29.40 -5.60
N GLN A 552 5.27 -29.36 -5.24
CA GLN A 552 6.38 -29.58 -6.16
C GLN A 552 6.97 -30.98 -5.99
N LYS A 553 7.69 -31.44 -7.02
CA LYS A 553 8.45 -32.69 -7.01
C LYS A 553 9.94 -32.41 -6.81
N LEU A 554 10.66 -33.38 -6.26
CA LEU A 554 12.12 -33.33 -6.23
C LEU A 554 12.68 -33.33 -7.65
N GLU A 555 13.78 -32.60 -7.85
CA GLU A 555 14.58 -32.71 -9.06
C GLU A 555 15.09 -34.15 -9.20
N PHE A 556 15.20 -34.65 -10.43
CA PHE A 556 15.57 -36.05 -10.71
C PHE A 556 16.85 -36.49 -9.98
N GLN A 557 17.90 -35.67 -10.03
CA GLN A 557 19.18 -35.95 -9.34
C GLN A 557 19.03 -36.02 -7.82
N THR A 558 18.23 -35.10 -7.26
CA THR A 558 17.92 -35.06 -5.82
C THR A 558 17.13 -36.30 -5.41
N TYR A 559 16.14 -36.68 -6.22
CA TYR A 559 15.33 -37.88 -6.02
C TYR A 559 16.17 -39.15 -6.01
N GLU A 560 17.04 -39.36 -7.01
CA GLU A 560 17.92 -40.54 -7.06
C GLU A 560 18.84 -40.63 -5.84
N LYS A 561 19.43 -39.51 -5.43
CA LYS A 561 20.28 -39.46 -4.22
C LYS A 561 19.49 -39.71 -2.95
N ALA A 562 18.29 -39.16 -2.84
CA ALA A 562 17.40 -39.42 -1.70
C ALA A 562 16.96 -40.89 -1.67
N LEU A 563 16.58 -41.47 -2.80
CA LEU A 563 16.20 -42.88 -2.91
C LEU A 563 17.36 -43.80 -2.49
N ASN A 564 18.57 -43.51 -2.97
CA ASN A 564 19.78 -44.27 -2.59
C ASN A 564 20.14 -44.09 -1.10
N GLY A 565 19.99 -42.87 -0.56
CA GLY A 565 20.34 -42.56 0.83
C GLY A 565 19.33 -43.09 1.85
N PHE A 566 18.03 -42.96 1.57
CA PHE A 566 16.94 -43.38 2.47
C PHE A 566 16.44 -44.80 2.21
N GLY A 567 16.67 -45.36 1.02
CA GLY A 567 16.26 -46.72 0.66
C GLY A 567 14.76 -46.86 0.42
N SER A 568 14.03 -45.76 0.24
CA SER A 568 12.59 -45.74 -0.01
C SER A 568 12.19 -44.53 -0.86
N ASP A 569 11.16 -44.71 -1.69
CA ASP A 569 10.48 -43.70 -2.46
C ASP A 569 9.26 -43.11 -1.73
N ARG A 570 8.95 -43.60 -0.51
CA ARG A 570 7.79 -43.20 0.28
C ARG A 570 8.21 -42.58 1.61
N PHE A 571 7.72 -41.37 1.86
CA PHE A 571 7.87 -40.66 3.12
C PHE A 571 6.49 -40.45 3.75
N THR A 572 6.41 -40.56 5.06
CA THR A 572 5.23 -40.20 5.84
C THR A 572 5.67 -39.22 6.92
N PHE A 573 5.08 -38.04 6.91
CA PHE A 573 5.30 -36.99 7.91
C PHE A 573 4.15 -37.07 8.91
N SER A 574 4.49 -37.06 10.20
CA SER A 574 3.53 -37.13 11.32
C SER A 574 3.55 -35.86 12.13
#